data_AF-A0A2G9HSH1-F1
#
_entry.id   AF-A0A2G9HSH1-F1
#
_cell.length_a   1.000
_cell.length_b   1.000
_cell.length_c   1.000
_cell.angle_alpha   90.00
_cell.angle_beta   90.00
_cell.angle_gamma   90.00
#
_symmetry.space_group_name_H-M   'P 1'
#
loop_
_entity.id
_entity.type
_entity.pdbx_description
1 polymer ?
#
loop_
_entity_poly.entity_id
_entity_poly.type
_entity_poly.pdbx_seq_one_letter_code
_entity_poly.pdbx_strand_id
1 'polypeptide(L)'
;MKAWIIHRVDDKVDFVLWIGGKFVGPPNLRYEGGSKHEYPKYDVDYLNEDALWEMYKEVGGMGTTVNFYFVVSSLSMEFDLRRIQGDIGITDVIHYFSGLDECTIYAEDVDCSPLQAIDIEGNIIFTKNSSEVIATQATEEEI
;
A
#
# COMPACT_ATOMS: atom_id res chain seq x y z
N MET A 1 -37.58 16.34 10.80
CA MET A 1 -37.07 15.18 11.57
C MET A 1 -35.55 15.27 11.48
N LYS A 2 -34.85 15.69 12.54
CA LYS A 2 -33.38 15.79 12.53
C LYS A 2 -32.85 14.42 12.94
N ALA A 3 -32.22 13.71 12.01
CA ALA A 3 -31.46 12.51 12.33
C ALA A 3 -30.22 12.97 13.11
N TRP A 4 -30.09 12.49 14.33
CA TRP A 4 -28.85 12.62 15.10
C TRP A 4 -27.98 11.45 14.70
N ILE A 5 -26.90 11.70 13.95
CA ILE A 5 -25.82 10.74 13.80
C ILE A 5 -25.13 10.71 15.16
N ILE A 6 -25.31 9.60 15.89
CA ILE A 6 -24.59 9.36 17.13
C ILE A 6 -23.16 8.99 16.72
N HIS A 7 -22.24 9.94 16.76
CA HIS A 7 -20.81 9.62 16.78
C HIS A 7 -20.55 8.89 18.10
N ARG A 8 -20.21 7.59 18.02
CA ARG A 8 -19.69 6.87 19.18
C ARG A 8 -18.31 7.43 19.51
N VAL A 9 -18.08 7.70 20.78
CA VAL A 9 -16.91 8.46 21.27
C VAL A 9 -15.67 7.56 21.46
N ASP A 10 -15.77 6.26 21.21
CA ASP A 10 -14.73 5.28 21.56
C ASP A 10 -14.32 4.32 20.42
N ASP A 11 -14.43 4.71 19.15
CA ASP A 11 -13.93 3.90 18.01
C ASP A 11 -12.42 4.08 17.79
N LYS A 12 -11.67 4.21 18.89
CA LYS A 12 -10.21 4.31 18.87
C LYS A 12 -9.60 2.91 18.89
N VAL A 13 -8.67 2.68 17.99
CA VAL A 13 -7.97 1.41 17.81
C VAL A 13 -6.47 1.62 18.03
N ASP A 14 -5.77 0.59 18.50
CA ASP A 14 -4.32 0.59 18.43
C ASP A 14 -3.91 0.31 16.98
N PHE A 15 -3.46 1.37 16.29
CA PHE A 15 -3.10 1.28 14.89
C PHE A 15 -1.63 0.89 14.76
N VAL A 16 -1.35 -0.15 13.98
CA VAL A 16 -0.04 -0.74 13.79
C VAL A 16 0.34 -0.61 12.32
N LEU A 17 1.51 0.00 12.08
CA LEU A 17 2.09 0.10 10.74
C LEU A 17 3.40 -0.68 10.68
N TRP A 18 3.48 -1.64 9.75
CA TRP A 18 4.72 -2.32 9.39
C TRP A 18 5.34 -1.63 8.16
N ILE A 19 6.62 -1.25 8.25
CA ILE A 19 7.35 -0.63 7.13
C ILE A 19 8.68 -1.34 6.85
N GLY A 20 9.21 -1.20 5.63
CA GLY A 20 10.56 -1.65 5.27
C GLY A 20 10.74 -3.17 5.18
N GLY A 21 9.65 -3.93 5.20
CA GLY A 21 9.63 -5.35 4.87
C GLY A 21 9.09 -5.58 3.47
N LYS A 22 8.97 -6.85 3.10
CA LYS A 22 8.45 -7.30 1.80
C LYS A 22 7.61 -8.55 1.96
N PHE A 23 6.62 -8.72 1.10
CA PHE A 23 5.89 -9.97 1.04
C PHE A 23 6.70 -11.03 0.29
N VAL A 24 6.85 -12.21 0.88
CA VAL A 24 7.56 -13.34 0.30
C VAL A 24 6.64 -14.55 0.23
N GLY A 25 6.65 -15.24 -0.91
CA GLY A 25 6.06 -16.58 -1.10
C GLY A 25 6.76 -17.29 -2.27
N PRO A 26 6.51 -18.58 -2.56
CA PRO A 26 5.92 -19.69 -1.77
C PRO A 26 6.93 -20.43 -0.84
N PRO A 27 6.51 -21.33 0.10
CA PRO A 27 5.20 -21.99 0.21
C PRO A 27 4.13 -21.24 1.02
N ASN A 28 4.50 -20.34 1.95
CA ASN A 28 3.54 -19.59 2.76
C ASN A 28 3.77 -18.10 2.57
N LEU A 29 2.70 -17.34 2.30
CA LEU A 29 2.79 -15.88 2.20
C LEU A 29 3.07 -15.30 3.58
N ARG A 30 4.15 -14.52 3.70
CA ARG A 30 4.51 -13.82 4.92
C ARG A 30 5.18 -12.48 4.61
N TYR A 31 5.02 -11.54 5.53
CA TYR A 31 5.78 -10.29 5.51
C TYR A 31 7.13 -10.53 6.20
N GLU A 32 8.22 -10.48 5.43
CA GLU A 32 9.57 -10.66 5.96
C GLU A 32 10.31 -9.34 6.11
N GLY A 33 11.01 -9.23 7.24
CA GLY A 33 11.71 -8.00 7.60
C GLY A 33 10.74 -6.92 8.06
N GLY A 34 11.21 -5.68 7.97
CA GLY A 34 10.48 -4.50 8.40
C GLY A 34 10.46 -4.27 9.91
N SER A 35 9.93 -3.10 10.27
CA SER A 35 9.79 -2.63 11.66
C SER A 35 8.33 -2.32 11.96
N LYS A 36 7.89 -2.71 13.16
CA LYS A 36 6.56 -2.42 13.69
C LYS A 36 6.56 -1.04 14.34
N HIS A 37 5.59 -0.20 13.99
CA HIS A 37 5.33 1.09 14.61
C HIS A 37 3.89 1.16 15.09
N GLU A 38 3.67 1.73 16.27
CA GLU A 38 2.38 1.74 16.95
C GLU A 38 1.90 3.18 17.16
N TYR A 39 0.63 3.41 16.83
CA TYR A 39 -0.10 4.65 17.02
C TYR A 39 -1.28 4.35 17.96
N PRO A 40 -1.07 4.43 19.29
CA PRO A 40 -2.06 3.99 20.25
C PRO A 40 -3.29 4.88 20.22
N LYS A 41 -4.48 4.26 20.30
CA LYS A 41 -5.77 4.96 20.30
C LYS A 41 -5.96 5.90 19.11
N TYR A 42 -5.55 5.47 17.92
CA TYR A 42 -5.82 6.17 16.68
C TYR A 42 -7.31 6.08 16.34
N ASP A 43 -7.87 7.17 15.84
CA ASP A 43 -9.27 7.23 15.45
C ASP A 43 -9.38 6.90 13.95
N VAL A 44 -9.87 5.69 13.65
CA VAL A 44 -9.93 5.16 12.29
C VAL A 44 -10.83 5.97 11.37
N ASP A 45 -11.77 6.76 11.90
CA ASP A 45 -12.61 7.63 11.08
C ASP A 45 -11.81 8.75 10.40
N TYR A 46 -10.61 9.07 10.91
CA TYR A 46 -9.67 10.01 10.27
C TYR A 46 -8.70 9.34 9.29
N LEU A 47 -8.77 8.02 9.14
CA LEU A 47 -7.90 7.31 8.21
C LEU A 47 -8.27 7.69 6.77
N ASN A 48 -7.25 8.06 6.01
CA ASN A 48 -7.32 8.26 4.56
C ASN A 48 -5.93 7.97 3.96
N GLU A 49 -5.81 8.00 2.63
CA GLU A 49 -4.53 7.70 1.97
C GLU A 49 -3.43 8.68 2.34
N ASP A 50 -3.75 9.98 2.47
CA ASP A 50 -2.77 11.00 2.88
C ASP A 50 -2.27 10.72 4.30
N ALA A 51 -3.17 10.36 5.23
CA ALA A 51 -2.82 10.00 6.60
C ALA A 51 -1.90 8.76 6.65
N LEU A 52 -2.19 7.73 5.85
CA LEU A 52 -1.31 6.55 5.72
C LEU A 52 0.08 6.95 5.21
N TRP A 53 0.13 7.87 4.24
CA TRP A 53 1.37 8.36 3.67
C TRP A 53 2.19 9.21 4.64
N GLU A 54 1.52 10.07 5.41
CA GLU A 54 2.14 10.85 6.47
C GLU A 54 2.71 9.96 7.56
N MET A 55 1.94 8.99 8.05
CA MET A 55 2.40 8.00 9.02
C MET A 55 3.64 7.26 8.52
N TYR A 56 3.59 6.73 7.30
CA TYR A 56 4.70 6.02 6.67
C TYR A 56 5.99 6.86 6.64
N LYS A 57 5.90 8.14 6.26
CA LYS A 57 7.06 9.05 6.25
C LYS A 57 7.56 9.38 7.65
N GLU A 58 6.66 9.58 8.60
CA GLU A 58 6.99 9.91 9.99
C GLU A 58 7.87 8.83 10.63
N VAL A 59 7.59 7.55 10.34
CA VAL A 59 8.35 6.42 10.88
C VAL A 59 9.60 6.05 10.07
N GLY A 60 9.97 6.88 9.09
CA GLY A 60 11.22 6.73 8.33
C GLY A 60 11.08 5.96 7.02
N GLY A 61 9.85 5.80 6.51
CA GLY A 61 9.62 5.29 5.16
C GLY A 61 10.27 6.18 4.09
N MET A 62 11.01 5.56 3.17
CA MET A 62 11.81 6.26 2.15
C MET A 62 11.35 6.00 0.72
N GLY A 63 10.42 5.07 0.51
CA GLY A 63 9.87 4.72 -0.79
C GLY A 63 9.16 5.89 -1.46
N THR A 64 9.36 6.04 -2.76
CA THR A 64 8.59 7.01 -3.58
C THR A 64 7.25 6.43 -4.04
N THR A 65 7.11 5.11 -3.98
CA THR A 65 5.90 4.39 -4.35
C THR A 65 5.74 3.24 -3.36
N VAL A 66 4.61 3.21 -2.68
CA VAL A 66 4.34 2.25 -1.60
C VAL A 66 2.93 1.75 -1.78
N ASN A 67 2.76 0.46 -1.56
CA ASN A 67 1.46 -0.15 -1.47
C ASN A 67 1.16 -0.44 0.00
N PHE A 68 -0.03 -0.05 0.45
CA PHE A 68 -0.53 -0.40 1.77
C PHE A 68 -1.45 -1.60 1.68
N TYR A 69 -1.36 -2.49 2.66
CA TYR A 69 -2.15 -3.71 2.74
C TYR A 69 -2.69 -3.94 4.14
N PHE A 70 -3.81 -4.64 4.23
CA PHE A 70 -4.35 -5.15 5.49
C PHE A 70 -4.81 -6.59 5.32
N VAL A 71 -5.03 -7.25 6.45
CA VAL A 71 -5.68 -8.56 6.52
C VAL A 71 -6.87 -8.44 7.43
N VAL A 72 -8.04 -8.92 7.02
CA VAL A 72 -9.22 -8.91 7.87
C VAL A 72 -8.95 -9.73 9.14
N SER A 73 -9.28 -9.16 10.30
CA SER A 73 -9.18 -9.86 11.58
C SER A 73 -9.87 -11.22 11.49
N SER A 74 -9.21 -12.29 11.96
CA SER A 74 -9.58 -13.72 11.85
C SER A 74 -9.10 -14.50 10.61
N LEU A 75 -8.54 -13.84 9.59
CA LEU A 75 -7.97 -14.51 8.41
C LEU A 75 -6.45 -14.44 8.41
N SER A 76 -5.79 -15.41 7.77
CA SER A 76 -4.34 -15.36 7.54
C SER A 76 -4.01 -14.58 6.28
N MET A 77 -2.80 -14.00 6.22
CA MET A 77 -2.28 -13.29 5.04
C MET A 77 -2.47 -14.07 3.73
N GLU A 78 -2.25 -15.39 3.77
CA GLU A 78 -2.40 -16.25 2.59
C GLU A 78 -3.80 -16.24 1.96
N PHE A 79 -4.85 -16.02 2.77
CA PHE A 79 -6.23 -16.10 2.31
C PHE A 79 -6.86 -14.74 2.02
N ASP A 80 -6.42 -13.67 2.69
CA ASP A 80 -7.11 -12.38 2.60
C ASP A 80 -6.21 -11.17 2.80
N LEU A 81 -4.98 -11.21 2.25
CA LEU A 81 -4.18 -9.99 2.09
C LEU A 81 -4.84 -9.08 1.04
N ARG A 82 -5.26 -7.90 1.48
CA ARG A 82 -5.93 -6.91 0.63
C ARG A 82 -5.08 -5.67 0.50
N ARG A 83 -4.97 -5.16 -0.73
CA ARG A 83 -4.35 -3.86 -0.99
C ARG A 83 -5.36 -2.75 -0.74
N ILE A 84 -4.94 -1.70 -0.05
CA ILE A 84 -5.69 -0.46 0.10
C ILE A 84 -5.51 0.34 -1.19
N GLN A 85 -6.61 0.60 -1.91
CA GLN A 85 -6.62 1.37 -3.15
C GLN A 85 -7.76 2.39 -3.13
N GLY A 86 -7.40 3.66 -3.08
CA GLY A 86 -8.32 4.79 -3.02
C GLY A 86 -9.27 4.75 -1.82
N ASP A 87 -10.29 5.59 -1.91
CA ASP A 87 -11.32 5.74 -0.87
C ASP A 87 -12.06 4.43 -0.56
N ILE A 88 -12.19 3.52 -1.54
CA ILE A 88 -12.82 2.21 -1.35
C ILE A 88 -11.98 1.36 -0.39
N GLY A 89 -10.67 1.29 -0.60
CA GLY A 89 -9.78 0.53 0.29
C GLY A 89 -9.76 1.10 1.71
N ILE A 90 -9.79 2.43 1.84
CA ILE A 90 -9.90 3.10 3.15
C ILE A 90 -11.23 2.75 3.83
N THR A 91 -12.33 2.81 3.09
CA THR A 91 -13.66 2.46 3.62
C THR A 91 -13.70 1.02 4.12
N ASP A 92 -13.05 0.09 3.40
CA ASP A 92 -12.95 -1.31 3.83
C ASP A 92 -12.17 -1.43 5.15
N VAL A 93 -11.04 -0.72 5.30
CA VAL A 93 -10.28 -0.73 6.56
C VAL A 93 -11.14 -0.23 7.71
N ILE A 94 -11.79 0.93 7.54
CA ILE A 94 -12.68 1.48 8.58
C ILE A 94 -13.79 0.48 8.92
N HIS A 95 -14.41 -0.14 7.90
CA HIS A 95 -15.48 -1.11 8.11
C HIS A 95 -15.03 -2.36 8.88
N TYR A 96 -13.88 -2.94 8.52
CA TYR A 96 -13.42 -4.20 9.11
C TYR A 96 -12.78 -4.03 10.49
N PHE A 97 -12.24 -2.84 10.78
CA PHE A 97 -11.53 -2.58 12.04
C PHE A 97 -12.29 -1.69 13.03
N SER A 98 -13.44 -1.12 12.64
CA SER A 98 -14.32 -0.41 13.57
C SER A 98 -14.76 -1.34 14.71
N GLY A 99 -14.53 -0.90 15.95
CA GLY A 99 -14.84 -1.66 17.15
C GLY A 99 -13.88 -2.81 17.48
N LEU A 100 -12.73 -2.92 16.79
CA LEU A 100 -11.65 -3.83 17.15
C LEU A 100 -10.58 -3.11 17.99
N ASP A 101 -9.82 -3.89 18.76
CA ASP A 101 -8.74 -3.37 19.61
C ASP A 101 -7.49 -2.96 18.82
N GLU A 102 -7.21 -3.65 17.70
CA GLU A 102 -6.00 -3.42 16.88
C GLU A 102 -6.33 -3.40 15.37
N CYS A 103 -5.69 -2.48 14.64
CA CYS A 103 -5.72 -2.38 13.19
C CYS A 103 -4.29 -2.46 12.65
N THR A 104 -3.96 -3.51 11.90
CA THR A 104 -2.61 -3.70 11.36
C THR A 104 -2.57 -3.46 9.86
N ILE A 105 -1.73 -2.51 9.44
CA ILE A 105 -1.41 -2.18 8.06
C ILE A 105 0.04 -2.53 7.75
N TYR A 106 0.28 -3.08 6.57
CA TYR A 106 1.60 -3.39 6.04
C TYR A 106 1.91 -2.48 4.86
N ALA A 107 3.04 -1.78 4.92
CA ALA A 107 3.57 -1.01 3.81
C ALA A 107 4.63 -1.84 3.08
N GLU A 108 4.49 -1.96 1.77
CA GLU A 108 5.52 -2.55 0.92
C GLU A 108 6.01 -1.49 -0.06
N ASP A 109 7.31 -1.19 0.05
CA ASP A 109 7.99 -0.33 -0.92
C ASP A 109 8.07 -1.11 -2.23
N VAL A 110 7.28 -0.67 -3.21
CA VAL A 110 7.32 -1.21 -4.56
C VAL A 110 8.36 -0.41 -5.30
N ASP A 111 9.60 -0.91 -5.30
CA ASP A 111 10.70 -0.43 -6.14
C ASP A 111 10.37 -0.63 -7.63
N CYS A 112 9.44 0.19 -8.13
CA CYS A 112 9.08 0.35 -9.52
C CYS A 112 8.72 1.82 -9.68
N SER A 113 9.70 2.66 -10.03
CA SER A 113 9.43 4.03 -10.51
C SER A 113 8.29 4.00 -11.54
N PRO A 114 7.10 4.57 -11.29
CA PRO A 114 6.19 4.84 -12.36
C PRO A 114 6.56 6.21 -12.92
N LEU A 115 7.66 6.27 -13.65
CA LEU A 115 7.82 7.27 -14.70
C LEU A 115 8.10 6.52 -15.99
N GLN A 116 7.08 5.80 -16.46
CA GLN A 116 6.86 5.68 -17.89
C GLN A 116 6.63 7.11 -18.40
N ALA A 117 7.69 7.79 -18.79
CA ALA A 117 7.55 9.05 -19.51
C ALA A 117 6.88 8.71 -20.85
N ILE A 118 5.81 9.40 -21.18
CA ILE A 118 5.20 9.31 -22.50
C ILE A 118 5.77 10.48 -23.30
N ASP A 119 6.34 10.23 -24.48
CA ASP A 119 6.81 11.31 -25.34
C ASP A 119 5.63 12.10 -25.94
N ILE A 120 5.94 13.20 -26.63
CA ILE A 120 4.92 14.05 -27.27
C ILE A 120 4.11 13.32 -28.37
N GLU A 121 4.53 12.13 -28.79
CA GLU A 121 3.91 11.30 -29.82
C GLU A 121 3.09 10.14 -29.22
N GLY A 122 3.08 9.98 -27.89
CA GLY A 122 2.32 8.93 -27.20
C GLY A 122 3.10 7.63 -26.97
N ASN A 123 4.41 7.60 -27.22
CA ASN A 123 5.23 6.40 -27.00
C ASN A 123 5.67 6.28 -25.54
N ILE A 124 5.64 5.05 -25.02
CA ILE A 124 6.10 4.73 -23.65
C ILE A 124 7.63 4.67 -23.63
N ILE A 125 8.27 5.59 -22.90
CA ILE A 125 9.72 5.61 -22.66
C ILE A 125 10.03 4.74 -21.43
N PHE A 126 10.64 3.58 -21.67
CA PHE A 126 11.18 2.75 -20.60
C PHE A 126 12.57 3.26 -20.20
N THR A 127 12.72 3.82 -19.00
CA THR A 127 14.05 4.06 -18.42
C THR A 127 14.60 2.74 -17.86
N LYS A 128 15.26 1.97 -18.72
CA LYS A 128 15.92 0.71 -18.36
C LYS A 128 17.20 1.00 -17.57
N ASN A 129 17.18 0.85 -16.23
CA ASN A 129 18.42 0.77 -15.48
C ASN A 129 19.09 -0.60 -15.73
N SER A 130 20.14 -0.54 -16.53
CA SER A 130 21.30 -1.46 -16.59
C SER A 130 21.04 -2.96 -16.57
N SER A 131 21.00 -3.54 -17.78
CA SER A 131 21.76 -4.72 -18.24
C SER A 131 20.90 -5.52 -19.22
N GLU A 132 21.15 -5.30 -20.50
CA GLU A 132 21.06 -6.28 -21.60
C GLU A 132 20.92 -5.48 -22.90
N VAL A 133 22.04 -5.44 -23.63
CA VAL A 133 22.12 -5.05 -25.03
C VAL A 133 21.48 -6.20 -25.81
N ILE A 134 20.21 -6.05 -26.21
CA ILE A 134 19.64 -6.93 -27.23
C ILE A 134 19.95 -6.26 -28.57
N ALA A 135 20.76 -6.95 -29.35
CA ALA A 135 21.21 -6.52 -30.66
C ALA A 135 20.02 -6.22 -31.58
N THR A 136 20.11 -5.08 -32.25
CA THR A 136 19.25 -4.65 -33.35
C THR A 136 19.32 -5.68 -34.48
N GLN A 137 18.20 -6.26 -34.88
CA GLN A 137 18.04 -6.73 -36.26
C GLN A 137 17.21 -5.67 -36.99
N ALA A 138 17.94 -4.83 -37.73
CA ALA A 138 17.39 -4.15 -38.88
C ALA A 138 17.15 -5.21 -39.96
N THR A 139 15.93 -5.26 -40.48
CA THR A 139 15.70 -5.63 -41.87
C THR A 139 14.92 -4.50 -42.49
N GLU A 140 15.67 -3.60 -43.11
CA GLU A 140 15.22 -2.89 -44.30
C GLU A 140 14.76 -3.94 -45.32
N GLU A 141 13.52 -3.82 -45.79
CA GLU A 141 13.20 -4.19 -47.17
C GLU A 141 12.41 -3.04 -47.76
N GLU A 142 13.16 -2.08 -48.32
CA GLU A 142 12.76 -1.31 -49.47
C GLU A 142 13.28 -2.07 -50.70
N ILE A 143 12.41 -2.61 -51.56
CA ILE A 143 12.24 -2.27 -53.00
C ILE A 143 10.85 -2.76 -53.47
#